data_AF-A0A8X7RDS4-F1
#
_entry.id   AF-A0A8X7RDS4-F1
#
_cell.length_a   1.000
_cell.length_b   1.000
_cell.length_c   1.000
_cell.angle_alpha   90.00
_cell.angle_beta   90.00
_cell.angle_gamma   90.00
#
_symmetry.space_group_name_H-M   'P 1'
#
loop_
_entity.id
_entity.type
_entity.pdbx_description
1 polymer ?
#
loop_
_entity_poly.entity_id
_entity_poly.type
_entity_poly.pdbx_seq_one_letter_code
_entity_poly.pdbx_strand_id
1 'polypeptide(L)'
;MVFILADCDQYFKKSLFFVGEIGGNDYNYPLLAFRSNKHAIDLVPSVINKIINVTSALIEEGAVTLVVPGNLPIGCSAVLLERFSDDIDGSMTQGIIVLSAAEQYCQASQC
;
A
#
# COMPACT_ATOMS: atom_id res chain seq x y z
N MET A 1 16.77 10.03 -33.23
CA MET A 1 15.82 9.32 -32.34
C MET A 1 15.53 10.22 -31.15
N VAL A 2 14.63 11.21 -31.31
CA VAL A 2 14.27 12.21 -30.28
C VAL A 2 12.74 12.34 -30.14
N PHE A 3 11.97 11.76 -31.06
CA PHE A 3 10.51 11.91 -31.09
C PHE A 3 9.74 11.05 -30.06
N ILE A 4 10.34 10.02 -29.45
CA ILE A 4 9.61 9.12 -28.53
C ILE A 4 9.53 9.66 -27.09
N LEU A 5 10.47 10.52 -26.66
CA LEU A 5 10.51 11.05 -25.29
C LEU A 5 9.46 12.15 -25.05
N ALA A 6 9.21 13.02 -26.03
CA ALA A 6 8.18 14.05 -25.93
C ALA A 6 6.75 13.45 -25.82
N ASP A 7 6.55 12.28 -26.43
CA ASP A 7 5.29 11.56 -26.34
C ASP A 7 5.10 10.91 -24.97
N CYS A 8 6.13 10.26 -24.40
CA CYS A 8 6.03 9.65 -23.06
C CYS A 8 5.62 10.65 -21.98
N ASP A 9 6.24 11.82 -21.97
CA ASP A 9 5.95 12.86 -20.98
C ASP A 9 4.48 13.35 -21.08
N GLN A 10 3.96 13.48 -22.30
CA GLN A 10 2.53 13.75 -22.51
C GLN A 10 1.62 12.58 -22.11
N TYR A 11 2.03 11.34 -22.37
CA TYR A 11 1.27 10.16 -21.99
C TYR A 11 1.13 10.05 -20.48
N PHE A 12 2.22 10.26 -19.72
CA PHE A 12 2.21 10.23 -18.26
C PHE A 12 1.31 11.33 -17.68
N LYS A 13 1.37 12.54 -18.26
CA LYS A 13 0.50 13.66 -17.84
C LYS A 13 -1.00 13.44 -18.09
N LYS A 14 -1.35 12.58 -19.06
CA LYS A 14 -2.76 12.29 -19.43
C LYS A 14 -3.27 10.96 -18.85
N SER A 15 -2.39 10.14 -18.29
CA SER A 15 -2.74 8.83 -17.76
C SER A 15 -3.12 8.89 -16.28
N LEU A 16 -4.01 7.98 -15.89
CA LEU A 16 -4.29 7.66 -14.49
C LEU A 16 -3.42 6.47 -14.08
N PHE A 17 -2.58 6.65 -13.07
CA PHE A 17 -1.78 5.57 -12.51
C PHE A 17 -2.40 5.02 -11.24
N PHE A 18 -2.71 3.73 -11.23
CA PHE A 18 -3.23 3.03 -10.06
C PHE A 18 -2.09 2.24 -9.39
N VAL A 19 -1.67 2.67 -8.20
CA VAL A 19 -0.49 2.15 -7.49
C VAL A 19 -0.93 1.22 -6.36
N GLY A 20 -1.51 0.07 -6.71
CA GLY A 20 -1.93 -0.91 -5.72
C GLY A 20 -2.86 -2.01 -6.23
N GLU A 21 -3.36 -2.89 -5.33
CA GLU A 21 -3.17 -2.86 -3.87
C GLU A 21 -1.83 -3.49 -3.43
N ILE A 22 -1.01 -2.73 -2.69
CA ILE A 22 0.30 -3.19 -2.19
C ILE A 22 0.19 -3.57 -0.71
N GLY A 23 0.76 -4.71 -0.32
CA GLY A 23 0.79 -5.19 1.06
C GLY A 23 -0.12 -6.38 1.35
N GLY A 24 -1.16 -6.61 0.54
CA GLY A 24 -2.13 -7.67 0.78
C GLY A 24 -1.48 -9.06 0.91
N ASN A 25 -0.58 -9.41 0.00
CA ASN A 25 0.14 -10.69 0.06
C ASN A 25 1.22 -10.68 1.16
N ASP A 26 1.92 -9.57 1.34
CA ASP A 26 2.97 -9.39 2.34
C ASP A 26 2.44 -9.63 3.76
N TYR A 27 1.18 -9.28 4.03
CA TYR A 27 0.51 -9.56 5.30
C TYR A 27 -0.25 -10.90 5.31
N ASN A 28 -0.99 -11.24 4.25
CA ASN A 28 -1.83 -12.45 4.26
C ASN A 28 -1.01 -13.74 4.29
N TYR A 29 0.11 -13.82 3.56
CA TYR A 29 0.95 -15.01 3.59
C TYR A 29 1.44 -15.36 5.00
N PRO A 30 2.10 -14.45 5.75
CA PRO A 30 2.54 -14.80 7.10
C PRO A 30 1.37 -15.03 8.07
N LEU A 31 0.27 -14.29 7.94
CA LEU A 31 -0.90 -14.47 8.80
C LEU A 31 -1.58 -15.84 8.61
N LEU A 32 -1.65 -16.33 7.36
CA LEU A 32 -2.26 -17.63 7.01
C LEU A 32 -1.28 -18.81 7.18
N ALA A 33 0.03 -18.58 7.04
CA ALA A 33 1.07 -19.62 7.13
C ALA A 33 1.44 -20.03 8.57
N PHE A 34 0.51 -19.91 9.53
CA PHE A 34 0.71 -20.23 10.94
C PHE A 34 1.84 -19.47 11.67
N ARG A 35 2.29 -18.31 11.15
CA ARG A 35 3.25 -17.44 11.85
C ARG A 35 2.51 -16.53 12.86
N SER A 36 3.25 -15.93 13.79
CA SER A 36 2.71 -14.90 14.69
C SER A 36 2.33 -13.64 13.90
N ASN A 37 1.27 -12.94 14.33
CA ASN A 37 0.86 -11.64 13.76
C ASN A 37 1.98 -10.58 13.76
N LYS A 38 2.92 -10.65 14.72
CA LYS A 38 4.09 -9.77 14.83
C LYS A 38 4.88 -9.66 13.53
N HIS A 39 5.04 -10.77 12.79
CA HIS A 39 5.80 -10.73 11.55
C HIS A 39 5.11 -9.90 10.46
N ALA A 40 3.77 -9.95 10.39
CA ALA A 40 3.01 -9.10 9.48
C ALA A 40 3.10 -7.62 9.88
N ILE A 41 3.07 -7.31 11.18
CA ILE A 41 3.23 -5.95 11.71
C ILE A 41 4.63 -5.40 11.40
N ASP A 42 5.68 -6.20 11.58
CA ASP A 42 7.07 -5.81 11.31
C ASP A 42 7.32 -5.51 9.81
N LEU A 43 6.48 -6.01 8.90
CA LEU A 43 6.56 -5.73 7.46
C LEU A 43 5.95 -4.38 7.07
N VAL A 44 5.08 -3.80 7.90
CA VAL A 44 4.33 -2.56 7.59
C VAL A 44 5.24 -1.42 7.12
N PRO A 45 6.35 -1.08 7.81
CA PRO A 45 7.23 0.00 7.36
C PRO A 45 7.87 -0.27 6.00
N SER A 46 8.21 -1.53 5.71
CA SER A 46 8.81 -1.93 4.43
C SER A 46 7.81 -1.80 3.27
N VAL A 47 6.56 -2.18 3.50
CA VAL A 47 5.47 -2.06 2.52
C VAL A 47 5.19 -0.58 2.23
N ILE A 48 5.09 0.26 3.27
CA ILE A 48 4.88 1.71 3.12
C ILE A 48 6.03 2.33 2.31
N ASN A 49 7.28 2.04 2.64
CA ASN A 49 8.43 2.53 1.89
C ASN A 49 8.38 2.10 0.41
N LYS A 50 7.88 0.89 0.12
CA LYS A 50 7.74 0.44 -1.27
C LYS A 50 6.68 1.22 -2.03
N ILE A 51 5.54 1.52 -1.41
CA ILE A 51 4.49 2.37 -1.97
C ILE A 51 5.03 3.77 -2.26
N ILE A 52 5.75 4.38 -1.30
CA ILE A 52 6.39 5.69 -1.46
C ILE A 52 7.34 5.67 -2.66
N ASN A 53 8.26 4.71 -2.72
CA ASN A 53 9.27 4.64 -3.77
C ASN A 53 8.65 4.50 -5.17
N VAL A 54 7.61 3.67 -5.33
CA VAL A 54 6.94 3.51 -6.63
C VAL A 54 6.17 4.79 -7.01
N THR A 55 5.50 5.41 -6.05
CA THR A 55 4.73 6.64 -6.29
C THR A 55 5.66 7.80 -6.66
N SER A 56 6.76 7.98 -5.92
CA SER A 56 7.78 8.99 -6.22
C SER A 56 8.40 8.77 -7.59
N ALA A 57 8.75 7.54 -7.96
CA ALA A 57 9.27 7.24 -9.30
C ALA A 57 8.28 7.61 -10.41
N LEU A 58 6.99 7.33 -10.25
CA LEU A 58 5.97 7.71 -11.24
C LEU A 58 5.83 9.24 -11.38
N ILE A 59 5.92 9.97 -10.27
CA ILE A 59 5.89 11.44 -10.26
C ILE A 59 7.14 12.01 -10.97
N GLU A 60 8.31 11.44 -10.70
CA GLU A 60 9.57 11.82 -11.38
C GLU A 60 9.52 11.58 -12.89
N GLU A 61 8.79 10.55 -13.34
CA GLU A 61 8.53 10.26 -14.76
C GLU A 61 7.39 11.10 -15.37
N GLY A 62 6.82 12.05 -14.62
CA GLY A 62 5.83 13.01 -15.12
C GLY A 62 4.36 12.64 -14.92
N ALA A 63 4.06 11.61 -14.11
CA ALA A 63 2.69 11.30 -13.74
C ALA A 63 2.10 12.42 -12.88
N VAL A 64 0.88 12.87 -13.23
CA VAL A 64 0.17 13.93 -12.48
C VAL A 64 -1.15 13.47 -11.88
N THR A 65 -1.68 12.33 -12.34
CA THR A 65 -2.93 11.75 -11.82
C THR A 65 -2.65 10.35 -11.31
N LEU A 66 -2.66 10.17 -9.99
CA LEU A 66 -2.36 8.90 -9.33
C LEU A 66 -3.44 8.55 -8.30
N VAL A 67 -3.69 7.25 -8.14
CA VAL A 67 -4.53 6.69 -7.08
C VAL A 67 -3.73 5.62 -6.37
N VAL A 68 -3.53 5.81 -5.07
CA VAL A 68 -2.84 4.86 -4.19
C VAL A 68 -3.88 4.27 -3.24
N PRO A 69 -4.48 3.11 -3.56
CA PRO A 69 -5.44 2.48 -2.67
C PRO A 69 -4.75 1.97 -1.40
N GLY A 70 -5.45 2.08 -0.27
CA GLY A 70 -5.05 1.39 0.95
C GLY A 70 -5.33 -0.11 0.88
N ASN A 71 -4.70 -0.86 1.79
CA ASN A 71 -4.94 -2.28 1.93
C ASN A 71 -6.33 -2.52 2.55
N LEU A 72 -7.01 -3.59 2.11
CA LEU A 72 -8.29 -4.00 2.65
C LEU A 72 -8.20 -4.27 4.16
N PRO A 73 -9.29 -4.09 4.92
CA PRO A 73 -9.34 -4.36 6.35
C PRO A 73 -9.28 -5.88 6.61
N ILE A 74 -8.10 -6.47 6.43
CA ILE A 74 -7.88 -7.92 6.53
C ILE A 74 -8.19 -8.46 7.93
N GLY A 75 -8.11 -7.62 8.97
CA GLY A 75 -8.54 -7.97 10.32
C GLY A 75 -10.02 -8.36 10.47
N CYS A 76 -10.88 -7.96 9.52
CA CYS A 76 -12.29 -8.35 9.50
C CYS A 76 -12.54 -9.64 8.71
N SER A 77 -11.51 -10.26 8.14
CA SER A 77 -11.63 -11.53 7.44
C SER A 77 -12.03 -12.63 8.42
N ALA A 78 -13.11 -13.37 8.13
CA ALA A 78 -13.58 -14.47 8.97
C ALA A 78 -12.48 -15.49 9.28
N VAL A 79 -11.62 -15.80 8.29
CA VAL A 79 -10.49 -16.73 8.44
C VAL A 79 -9.45 -16.21 9.43
N LEU A 80 -9.19 -14.89 9.43
CA LEU A 80 -8.23 -14.29 10.35
C LEU A 80 -8.84 -14.09 11.75
N LEU A 81 -10.13 -13.75 11.84
CA LEU A 81 -10.86 -13.65 13.11
C LEU A 81 -10.95 -14.98 13.84
N GLU A 82 -11.24 -16.08 13.13
CA GLU A 82 -11.22 -17.43 13.70
C GLU A 82 -9.83 -17.77 14.25
N ARG A 83 -8.80 -17.45 13.47
CA ARG A 83 -7.41 -17.78 13.78
C ARG A 83 -6.81 -16.99 14.94
N PHE A 84 -7.16 -15.71 15.08
CA PHE A 84 -6.65 -14.80 16.11
C PHE A 84 -7.72 -14.45 17.15
N SER A 85 -8.69 -15.34 17.35
CA SER A 85 -9.82 -15.16 18.27
C SER A 85 -9.40 -14.94 19.74
N ASP A 86 -8.24 -15.45 20.14
CA ASP A 86 -7.65 -15.25 21.47
C ASP A 86 -6.63 -14.08 21.52
N ASP A 87 -6.11 -13.66 20.36
CA ASP A 87 -5.12 -12.59 20.19
C ASP A 87 -5.81 -11.30 19.71
N ILE A 88 -6.91 -10.91 20.36
CA ILE A 88 -7.57 -9.62 20.12
C ILE A 88 -6.71 -8.50 20.71
N ASP A 89 -5.53 -8.30 20.16
CA ASP A 89 -4.84 -7.02 20.24
C ASP A 89 -5.55 -6.09 19.25
N GLY A 90 -6.11 -4.99 19.75
CA GLY A 90 -6.91 -4.01 18.98
C GLY A 90 -6.17 -3.40 17.77
N SER A 91 -4.88 -3.71 17.62
CA SER A 91 -4.05 -3.48 16.44
C SER A 91 -4.56 -4.17 15.18
N MET A 92 -5.08 -5.39 15.26
CA MET A 92 -5.47 -6.16 14.06
C MET A 92 -6.85 -5.79 13.53
N THR A 93 -7.77 -5.34 14.40
CA THR A 93 -9.12 -4.84 14.03
C THR A 93 -9.06 -3.50 13.32
N GLN A 94 -7.91 -2.85 13.31
CA GLN A 94 -7.70 -1.58 12.66
C GLN A 94 -7.21 -1.80 11.24
N GLY A 95 -8.18 -1.80 10.30
CA GLY A 95 -7.94 -1.34 8.92
C GLY A 95 -7.36 0.09 8.82
N ILE A 96 -7.05 0.72 9.97
CA ILE A 96 -6.43 2.03 10.13
C ILE A 96 -4.93 2.02 9.82
N ILE A 97 -4.21 0.89 9.91
CA ILE A 97 -2.75 0.91 9.71
C ILE A 97 -2.39 1.41 8.29
N VAL A 98 -3.17 1.05 7.26
CA VAL A 98 -2.88 1.51 5.89
C VAL A 98 -3.58 2.83 5.55
N LEU A 99 -4.74 3.11 6.14
CA LEU A 99 -5.37 4.44 6.04
C LEU A 99 -4.49 5.54 6.65
N SER A 100 -3.92 5.30 7.84
CA SER A 100 -3.01 6.25 8.49
C SER A 100 -1.69 6.42 7.75
N ALA A 101 -1.19 5.39 7.06
CA ALA A 101 0.01 5.48 6.23
C ALA A 101 -0.24 6.25 4.92
N ALA A 102 -1.39 6.03 4.26
CA ALA A 102 -1.79 6.78 3.08
C ALA A 102 -2.12 8.24 3.42
N GLU A 103 -2.76 8.50 4.56
CA GLU A 103 -2.98 9.85 5.09
C GLU A 103 -1.67 10.53 5.49
N GLN A 104 -0.74 9.83 6.15
CA GLN A 104 0.60 10.36 6.44
C GLN A 104 1.38 10.69 5.18
N TYR A 105 1.28 9.87 4.13
CA TYR A 105 1.90 10.17 2.84
C TYR A 105 1.26 11.39 2.17
N CYS A 106 -0.07 11.50 2.12
CA CYS A 106 -0.77 12.69 1.61
C CYS A 106 -0.39 13.97 2.38
N GLN A 107 -0.23 13.89 3.70
CA GLN A 107 0.18 15.04 4.51
C GLN A 107 1.67 15.39 4.39
N ALA A 108 2.54 14.40 4.24
CA ALA A 108 3.98 14.62 4.05
C ALA A 108 4.33 15.11 2.63
N SER A 109 3.51 14.78 1.63
CA SER A 109 3.81 15.00 0.22
C SER A 109 3.08 16.18 -0.41
N GLN A 110 2.17 16.86 0.32
CA GLN A 110 1.31 17.92 -0.21
C GLN A 110 0.68 17.50 -1.55
N CYS A 111 -0.33 16.62 -1.49
CA CYS A 111 -1.26 16.51 -2.62
C CYS A 111 -1.95 17.86 -2.90
#